data_AF-A0AAD0QAX5-F1
#
_entry.id   AF-A0AAD0QAX5-F1
#
_cell.length_a   1.000
_cell.length_b   1.000
_cell.length_c   1.000
_cell.angle_alpha   90.00
_cell.angle_beta   90.00
_cell.angle_gamma   90.00
#
_symmetry.space_group_name_H-M   'P 1'
#
loop_
_entity.id
_entity.type
_entity.pdbx_description
1 polymer ?
#
loop_
_entity_poly.entity_id
_entity_poly.type
_entity_poly.pdbx_seq_one_letter_code
_entity_poly.pdbx_strand_id
1 'polypeptide(L)'
;MGRSLTVVAWNCRAVAEVSVYDLADGTHLATAALPGTGAVGDFSPGPYRSYEACFTYTDFVTPPRVLRIDARTGRVTRWHHPPSPARRVGGAHTRQVTFPSRHGTRAGMFVISPTGRPDVPRPLLLTGYGGFGQIMSPRYRAQVLAWVRAGGVFAWAGLRGGGEEGERWHLAGSGEHKQNTFDDFAAAADHLLAAGWSEPGRIAVMGTSNGGLLVGAALTQQPGKYAAVVCRAPLLDMVRYERSGLGPSWVPEYGSAHDPGQLRTLLGYSPYHRVTPGTVYPAVLLAASDGDTRTDPLHARKMCAALQHATTGPAPVLLRLEHGVGHGARSVSRAIALEAECLAFLAHQVGLPAPQPPDGTTP
;
A
#
# COMPACT_ATOMS: atom_id res chain seq x y z
N MET A 1 -26.50 35.26 -18.92
CA MET A 1 -25.13 34.70 -18.98
C MET A 1 -25.19 33.27 -18.49
N GLY A 2 -24.48 32.34 -19.13
CA GLY A 2 -24.43 30.95 -18.66
C GLY A 2 -23.77 30.88 -17.28
N ARG A 3 -24.34 30.07 -16.38
CA ARG A 3 -23.80 29.82 -15.04
C ARG A 3 -22.39 29.23 -15.15
N SER A 4 -21.41 29.73 -14.39
CA SER A 4 -20.06 29.12 -14.34
C SER A 4 -20.03 28.02 -13.28
N LEU A 5 -19.50 26.85 -13.64
CA LEU A 5 -19.51 25.67 -12.78
C LEU A 5 -18.09 25.16 -12.52
N THR A 6 -17.86 24.64 -11.32
CA THR A 6 -16.62 23.97 -10.93
C THR A 6 -16.90 22.54 -10.54
N VAL A 7 -16.09 21.60 -11.04
CA VAL A 7 -16.10 20.20 -10.61
C VAL A 7 -14.95 20.01 -9.63
N VAL A 8 -15.24 19.45 -8.47
CA VAL A 8 -14.27 19.18 -7.41
C VAL A 8 -14.22 17.68 -7.16
N ALA A 9 -13.01 17.14 -7.00
CA ALA A 9 -12.81 15.81 -6.42
C ALA A 9 -12.16 15.95 -5.06
N TRP A 10 -12.69 15.21 -4.09
CA TRP A 10 -12.09 15.06 -2.77
C TRP A 10 -12.09 13.60 -2.35
N ASN A 11 -11.26 13.27 -1.37
CA ASN A 11 -11.21 11.92 -0.81
C ASN A 11 -11.91 11.92 0.56
N CYS A 12 -12.91 11.06 0.71
CA CYS A 12 -13.50 10.74 2.00
C CYS A 12 -13.02 9.34 2.39
N ARG A 13 -12.23 9.23 3.47
CA ARG A 13 -11.63 7.95 3.91
C ARG A 13 -10.96 7.18 2.77
N ALA A 14 -10.13 7.89 2.02
CA ALA A 14 -9.40 7.40 0.85
C ALA A 14 -10.24 7.06 -0.40
N VAL A 15 -11.58 7.18 -0.37
CA VAL A 15 -12.46 6.98 -1.53
C VAL A 15 -12.76 8.33 -2.17
N ALA A 16 -12.64 8.41 -3.49
CA ALA A 16 -12.96 9.63 -4.22
C ALA A 16 -14.47 9.87 -4.27
N GLU A 17 -14.86 11.12 -4.10
CA GLU A 17 -16.17 11.65 -4.46
C GLU A 17 -15.98 12.81 -5.43
N VAL A 18 -16.96 13.02 -6.31
CA VAL A 18 -16.95 14.11 -7.28
C VAL A 18 -18.23 14.91 -7.08
N SER A 19 -18.08 16.23 -6.93
CA SER A 19 -19.19 17.16 -6.71
C SER A 19 -19.07 18.36 -7.65
N VAL A 20 -20.21 19.00 -7.91
CA VAL A 20 -20.31 20.19 -8.76
C VAL A 20 -20.78 21.36 -7.92
N TYR A 21 -20.14 22.51 -8.14
CA TYR A 21 -20.41 23.76 -7.46
C TYR A 21 -20.68 24.89 -8.45
N ASP A 22 -21.46 25.87 -7.99
CA ASP A 22 -21.45 27.19 -8.60
C ASP A 22 -20.10 27.86 -8.32
N LEU A 23 -19.45 28.37 -9.38
CA LEU A 23 -18.15 29.01 -9.24
C LEU A 23 -18.23 30.39 -8.55
N ALA A 24 -19.36 31.09 -8.64
CA ALA A 24 -19.51 32.45 -8.13
C ALA A 24 -19.64 32.49 -6.60
N ASP A 25 -20.36 31.54 -6.01
CA ASP A 25 -20.67 31.54 -4.57
C ASP A 25 -20.31 30.23 -3.84
N GLY A 26 -19.86 29.20 -4.54
CA GLY A 26 -19.48 27.92 -3.94
C GLY A 26 -20.68 27.06 -3.52
N THR A 27 -21.89 27.35 -4.00
CA THR A 27 -23.08 26.54 -3.71
C THR A 27 -22.93 25.13 -4.28
N HIS A 28 -23.14 24.09 -3.46
CA HIS A 28 -23.21 22.70 -3.92
C HIS A 28 -24.43 22.48 -4.81
N LEU A 29 -24.21 21.91 -5.99
CA LEU A 29 -25.26 21.70 -7.00
C LEU A 29 -25.58 20.23 -7.23
N ALA A 30 -24.56 19.37 -7.21
CA ALA A 30 -24.73 17.94 -7.45
C ALA A 30 -23.56 17.14 -6.88
N THR A 31 -23.82 15.88 -6.56
CA THR A 31 -22.79 14.86 -6.32
C THR A 31 -22.88 13.83 -7.43
N ALA A 32 -21.78 13.61 -8.13
CA ALA A 32 -21.70 12.73 -9.28
C ALA A 32 -21.64 11.26 -8.83
N ALA A 33 -22.56 10.44 -9.34
CA ALA A 33 -22.55 9.01 -9.06
C ALA A 33 -21.35 8.34 -9.75
N LEU A 34 -20.36 7.92 -8.95
CA LEU A 34 -19.23 7.14 -9.45
C LEU A 34 -19.58 5.65 -9.55
N PRO A 35 -18.90 4.88 -10.42
CA PRO A 35 -19.18 3.47 -10.59
C PRO A 35 -18.94 2.55 -9.37
N GLY A 36 -18.27 3.06 -8.34
CA GLY A 36 -17.90 2.29 -7.14
C GLY A 36 -16.99 3.08 -6.20
N THR A 37 -16.49 2.41 -5.17
CA THR A 37 -15.56 2.97 -4.17
C THR A 37 -14.13 2.95 -4.74
N GLY A 38 -13.82 3.96 -5.55
CA GLY A 38 -12.57 4.04 -6.30
C GLY A 38 -11.84 5.36 -6.13
N ALA A 39 -10.82 5.55 -6.95
CA ALA A 39 -10.07 6.78 -7.08
C ALA A 39 -10.36 7.42 -8.44
N VAL A 40 -10.30 8.75 -8.48
CA VAL A 40 -10.34 9.52 -9.73
C VAL A 40 -8.96 10.09 -10.08
N GLY A 41 -8.74 10.32 -11.36
CA GLY A 41 -7.58 11.06 -11.87
C GLY A 41 -7.93 12.53 -12.12
N ASP A 42 -6.97 13.26 -12.69
CA ASP A 42 -7.15 14.67 -13.01
C ASP A 42 -8.28 14.89 -14.03
N PHE A 43 -8.93 16.06 -13.92
CA PHE A 43 -9.95 16.49 -14.84
C PHE A 43 -9.33 17.16 -16.06
N SER A 44 -9.75 16.72 -17.24
CA SER A 44 -9.50 17.41 -18.52
C SER A 44 -10.78 18.12 -18.94
N PRO A 45 -10.78 19.45 -19.12
CA PRO A 45 -11.95 20.17 -19.58
C PRO A 45 -12.35 19.72 -20.99
N GLY A 46 -13.65 19.72 -21.26
CA GLY A 46 -14.20 19.47 -22.58
C GLY A 46 -13.99 20.65 -23.54
N PRO A 47 -14.63 20.63 -24.71
CA PRO A 47 -14.55 21.71 -25.70
C PRO A 47 -14.85 23.09 -25.10
N TYR A 48 -14.32 24.14 -25.73
CA TYR A 48 -14.55 25.52 -25.30
C TYR A 48 -16.05 25.82 -25.17
N ARG A 49 -16.45 26.44 -24.05
CA ARG A 49 -17.85 26.74 -23.67
C ARG A 49 -18.75 25.51 -23.48
N SER A 50 -18.19 24.30 -23.38
CA SER A 50 -18.92 23.13 -22.90
C SER A 50 -18.98 23.10 -21.38
N TYR A 51 -19.94 22.34 -20.86
CA TYR A 51 -20.04 21.99 -19.44
C TYR A 51 -19.54 20.57 -19.18
N GLU A 52 -18.71 20.04 -20.07
CA GLU A 52 -18.21 18.68 -19.99
C GLU A 52 -16.79 18.65 -19.43
N ALA A 53 -16.47 17.62 -18.66
CA ALA A 53 -15.10 17.29 -18.28
C ALA A 53 -14.89 15.77 -18.34
N CYS A 54 -13.69 15.35 -18.72
CA CYS A 54 -13.29 13.95 -18.67
C CYS A 54 -12.34 13.71 -17.50
N PHE A 55 -12.44 12.54 -16.88
CA PHE A 55 -11.55 12.12 -15.81
C PHE A 55 -11.40 10.60 -15.82
N THR A 56 -10.31 10.09 -15.23
CA THR A 56 -10.12 8.65 -15.10
C THR A 56 -10.77 8.14 -13.83
N TYR A 57 -11.41 6.98 -13.86
CA TYR A 57 -11.83 6.22 -12.67
C TYR A 57 -11.10 4.87 -12.63
N THR A 58 -10.72 4.44 -11.43
CA THR A 58 -10.21 3.09 -11.16
C THR A 58 -10.56 2.66 -9.73
N ASP A 59 -10.48 1.37 -9.46
CA ASP A 59 -10.47 0.80 -8.11
C ASP A 59 -9.51 -0.40 -8.09
N PHE A 60 -9.32 -1.08 -6.95
CA PHE A 60 -8.38 -2.21 -6.84
C PHE A 60 -8.57 -3.31 -7.90
N VAL A 61 -9.78 -3.48 -8.43
CA VAL A 61 -10.16 -4.59 -9.33
C VAL A 61 -10.62 -4.11 -10.71
N THR A 62 -10.72 -2.80 -10.91
CA THR A 62 -11.19 -2.17 -12.14
C THR A 62 -10.06 -1.42 -12.83
N PRO A 63 -9.56 -1.92 -13.97
CA PRO A 63 -8.61 -1.22 -14.81
C PRO A 63 -9.05 0.23 -15.11
N PRO A 64 -8.11 1.18 -15.23
CA PRO A 64 -8.44 2.58 -15.47
C PRO A 64 -9.36 2.75 -16.68
N ARG A 65 -10.43 3.54 -16.52
CA ARG A 65 -11.36 3.92 -17.59
C ARG A 65 -11.62 5.41 -17.58
N VAL A 66 -11.79 5.98 -18.76
CA VAL A 66 -12.15 7.40 -18.91
C VAL A 66 -13.67 7.55 -18.76
N LEU A 67 -14.07 8.43 -17.86
CA LEU A 67 -15.43 8.88 -17.64
C LEU A 67 -15.57 10.33 -18.09
N ARG A 68 -16.80 10.72 -18.39
CA ARG A 68 -17.20 12.07 -18.77
C ARG A 68 -18.34 12.52 -17.88
N ILE A 69 -18.23 13.71 -17.30
CA ILE A 69 -19.28 14.37 -16.52
C ILE A 69 -19.87 15.54 -17.32
N ASP A 70 -21.20 15.68 -17.33
CA ASP A 70 -21.87 16.95 -17.67
C ASP A 70 -22.14 17.70 -16.37
N ALA A 71 -21.38 18.77 -16.12
CA ALA A 71 -21.46 19.54 -14.88
C ALA A 71 -22.83 20.19 -14.65
N ARG A 72 -23.64 20.44 -15.69
CA ARG A 72 -24.99 21.00 -15.51
C ARG A 72 -25.93 20.03 -14.79
N THR A 73 -25.72 18.74 -15.01
CA THR A 73 -26.61 17.68 -14.50
C THR A 73 -25.94 16.79 -13.45
N GLY A 74 -24.61 16.87 -13.31
CA GLY A 74 -23.81 15.92 -12.52
C GLY A 74 -23.75 14.52 -13.14
N ARG A 75 -24.30 14.30 -14.33
CA ARG A 75 -24.40 12.97 -14.94
C ARG A 75 -23.02 12.50 -15.42
N VAL A 76 -22.61 11.32 -14.95
CA VAL A 76 -21.39 10.64 -15.37
C VAL A 76 -21.70 9.56 -16.40
N THR A 77 -20.95 9.55 -17.50
CA THR A 77 -21.04 8.54 -18.57
C THR A 77 -19.64 8.03 -18.90
N ARG A 78 -19.54 6.83 -19.48
CA ARG A 78 -18.24 6.33 -19.96
C ARG A 78 -17.87 7.09 -21.23
N TRP A 79 -16.65 7.62 -21.30
CA TRP A 79 -16.13 8.20 -22.53
C TRP A 79 -15.80 7.06 -23.51
N HIS A 80 -16.24 7.20 -24.76
CA HIS A 80 -16.25 6.12 -25.75
C HIS A 80 -14.85 5.51 -25.93
N HIS A 81 -14.72 4.22 -25.67
CA HIS A 81 -13.55 3.41 -26.01
C HIS A 81 -14.04 2.16 -26.76
N PRO A 82 -13.33 1.68 -27.80
CA PRO A 82 -13.49 0.30 -28.25
C PRO A 82 -13.29 -0.65 -27.05
N PRO A 83 -13.91 -1.84 -27.04
CA PRO A 83 -13.83 -2.75 -25.90
C PRO A 83 -12.36 -3.02 -25.57
N SER A 84 -11.90 -2.52 -24.41
CA SER A 84 -10.64 -2.96 -23.85
C SER A 84 -10.77 -4.45 -23.53
N PRO A 85 -9.77 -5.29 -23.86
CA PRO A 85 -9.77 -6.69 -23.45
C PRO A 85 -9.76 -6.84 -21.91
N ALA A 86 -9.42 -5.78 -21.17
CA ALA A 86 -9.47 -5.73 -19.72
C ALA A 86 -10.93 -5.55 -19.24
N ARG A 87 -11.75 -6.59 -19.43
CA ARG A 87 -13.07 -6.74 -18.81
C ARG A 87 -12.89 -6.69 -17.30
N ARG A 88 -13.82 -6.06 -16.56
CA ARG A 88 -13.85 -6.08 -15.08
C ARG A 88 -13.59 -7.52 -14.65
N VAL A 89 -12.49 -7.76 -13.95
CA VAL A 89 -12.07 -9.13 -13.68
C VAL A 89 -12.95 -9.62 -12.53
N GLY A 90 -13.85 -10.55 -12.85
CA GLY A 90 -14.73 -11.18 -11.87
C GLY A 90 -13.95 -11.95 -10.81
N GLY A 91 -14.60 -12.24 -9.69
CA GLY A 91 -14.00 -13.04 -8.60
C GLY A 91 -13.11 -12.25 -7.63
N ALA A 92 -13.22 -10.92 -7.58
CA ALA A 92 -12.56 -10.10 -6.57
C ALA A 92 -13.52 -9.01 -6.06
N HIS A 93 -13.69 -8.96 -4.75
CA HIS A 93 -14.62 -8.07 -4.07
C HIS A 93 -13.88 -7.20 -3.05
N THR A 94 -14.02 -5.89 -3.16
CA THR A 94 -13.43 -4.93 -2.23
C THR A 94 -14.43 -4.58 -1.13
N ARG A 95 -13.96 -4.58 0.12
CA ARG A 95 -14.66 -4.02 1.27
C ARG A 95 -13.78 -3.01 1.98
N GLN A 96 -14.39 -1.95 2.48
CA GLN A 96 -13.77 -1.08 3.47
C GLN A 96 -14.22 -1.54 4.85
N VAL A 97 -13.27 -1.76 5.74
CA VAL A 97 -13.52 -2.12 7.14
C VAL A 97 -12.82 -1.11 8.05
N THR A 98 -13.24 -1.07 9.30
CA THR A 98 -12.64 -0.23 10.34
C THR A 98 -12.24 -1.09 11.51
N PHE A 99 -11.03 -0.86 12.03
CA PHE A 99 -10.49 -1.62 13.16
C PHE A 99 -9.95 -0.68 14.25
N PRO A 100 -10.02 -1.09 15.52
CA PRO A 100 -9.41 -0.34 16.61
C PRO A 100 -7.90 -0.58 16.65
N SER A 101 -7.12 0.49 16.80
CA SER A 101 -5.70 0.43 17.15
C SER A 101 -5.50 0.30 18.67
N ARG A 102 -4.25 0.11 19.12
CA ARG A 102 -3.84 -0.10 20.52
C ARG A 102 -4.37 0.95 21.51
N HIS A 103 -4.70 2.15 21.04
CA HIS A 103 -5.19 3.27 21.85
C HIS A 103 -6.64 3.69 21.51
N GLY A 104 -7.43 2.78 20.92
CA GLY A 104 -8.84 3.03 20.60
C GLY A 104 -9.09 3.86 19.33
N THR A 105 -8.05 4.49 18.78
CA THR A 105 -8.09 5.15 17.47
C THR A 105 -8.60 4.17 16.41
N ARG A 106 -9.60 4.58 15.63
CA ARG A 106 -10.19 3.75 14.57
C ARG A 106 -9.50 4.05 13.25
N ALA A 107 -8.90 3.04 12.65
CA ALA A 107 -8.24 3.13 11.34
C ALA A 107 -9.04 2.37 10.27
N GLY A 108 -8.96 2.83 9.03
CA GLY A 108 -9.60 2.21 7.88
C GLY A 108 -8.69 1.19 7.19
N MET A 109 -9.29 0.19 6.56
CA MET A 109 -8.56 -0.79 5.76
C MET A 109 -9.43 -1.25 4.58
N PHE A 110 -8.83 -1.41 3.41
CA PHE A 110 -9.47 -2.13 2.31
C PHE A 110 -9.09 -3.61 2.37
N VAL A 111 -10.09 -4.48 2.26
CA VAL A 111 -9.93 -5.93 2.18
C VAL A 111 -10.50 -6.39 0.84
N ILE A 112 -9.68 -7.05 0.03
CA ILE A 112 -10.05 -7.60 -1.26
C ILE A 112 -9.94 -9.12 -1.18
N SER A 113 -11.02 -9.81 -1.56
CA SER A 113 -11.12 -11.27 -1.44
C SER A 113 -12.04 -11.88 -2.52
N PRO A 114 -12.03 -13.21 -2.70
CA PRO A 114 -12.86 -13.87 -3.71
C PRO A 114 -14.36 -13.72 -3.50
N THR A 115 -14.81 -13.60 -2.25
CA THR A 115 -16.24 -13.57 -1.90
C THR A 115 -16.67 -12.26 -1.23
N GLY A 116 -15.71 -11.42 -0.87
CA GLY A 116 -15.95 -10.19 -0.12
C GLY A 116 -16.34 -10.45 1.33
N ARG A 117 -16.23 -11.66 1.88
CA ARG A 117 -16.62 -11.97 3.26
C ARG A 117 -15.52 -12.81 3.93
N PRO A 118 -15.36 -12.74 5.25
CA PRO A 118 -14.52 -13.68 5.99
C PRO A 118 -15.27 -15.01 6.12
N ASP A 119 -15.42 -15.71 5.00
CA ASP A 119 -16.18 -16.94 4.89
C ASP A 119 -15.36 -18.16 5.32
N VAL A 120 -14.12 -18.22 4.85
CA VAL A 120 -13.10 -19.20 5.25
C VAL A 120 -11.77 -18.48 5.43
N PRO A 121 -10.93 -18.88 6.40
CA PRO A 121 -9.57 -18.38 6.53
C PRO A 121 -8.74 -18.67 5.26
N ARG A 122 -8.05 -17.64 4.76
CA ARG A 122 -7.27 -17.71 3.52
C ARG A 122 -5.84 -17.20 3.73
N PRO A 123 -4.88 -17.58 2.87
CA PRO A 123 -3.58 -16.92 2.82
C PRO A 123 -3.77 -15.43 2.58
N LEU A 124 -3.14 -14.62 3.41
CA LEU A 124 -3.38 -13.19 3.45
C LEU A 124 -2.09 -12.42 3.16
N LEU A 125 -2.19 -11.44 2.27
CA LEU A 125 -1.15 -10.44 2.05
C LEU A 125 -1.62 -9.09 2.61
N LEU A 126 -0.99 -8.67 3.70
CA LEU A 126 -1.23 -7.37 4.34
C LEU A 126 -0.16 -6.36 3.89
N THR A 127 -0.58 -5.16 3.53
CA THR A 127 0.31 -4.05 3.19
C THR A 127 -0.16 -2.73 3.80
N GLY A 128 0.73 -1.74 3.78
CA GLY A 128 0.51 -0.40 4.29
C GLY A 128 1.69 0.51 3.93
N TYR A 129 1.54 1.79 4.26
CA TYR A 129 2.61 2.77 4.11
C TYR A 129 2.78 3.60 5.38
N GLY A 130 1.81 4.44 5.74
CA GLY A 130 1.80 5.16 7.02
C GLY A 130 2.94 6.17 7.16
N GLY A 131 2.98 7.16 6.28
CA GLY A 131 3.97 8.24 6.34
C GLY A 131 3.79 9.26 5.21
N PHE A 132 4.39 10.43 5.39
CA PHE A 132 4.47 11.52 4.42
C PHE A 132 3.10 12.06 3.95
N GLY A 133 2.04 11.87 4.74
CA GLY A 133 0.68 12.23 4.34
C GLY A 133 0.16 11.47 3.12
N GLN A 134 0.84 10.38 2.72
CA GLN A 134 0.44 9.59 1.56
C GLN A 134 -0.88 8.86 1.85
N ILE A 135 -1.83 9.00 0.92
CA ILE A 135 -3.17 8.40 1.03
C ILE A 135 -3.20 7.05 0.32
N MET A 136 -3.78 6.04 0.97
CA MET A 136 -4.20 4.78 0.36
C MET A 136 -5.29 4.99 -0.71
N SER A 137 -4.91 5.40 -1.90
CA SER A 137 -5.87 5.49 -3.02
C SER A 137 -6.22 4.08 -3.54
N PRO A 138 -7.51 3.69 -3.58
CA PRO A 138 -7.95 2.45 -4.19
C PRO A 138 -7.78 2.53 -5.70
N ARG A 139 -6.60 2.16 -6.19
CA ARG A 139 -6.24 2.15 -7.62
C ARG A 139 -5.96 0.73 -8.08
N TYR A 140 -6.24 0.45 -9.35
CA TYR A 140 -6.03 -0.87 -9.94
C TYR A 140 -4.58 -1.33 -9.79
N ARG A 141 -4.45 -2.58 -9.34
CA ARG A 141 -3.17 -3.25 -9.10
C ARG A 141 -3.27 -4.68 -9.59
N ALA A 142 -2.60 -4.99 -10.70
CA ALA A 142 -2.63 -6.33 -11.29
C ALA A 142 -2.15 -7.41 -10.30
N GLN A 143 -1.19 -7.07 -9.43
CA GLN A 143 -0.68 -7.95 -8.38
C GLN A 143 -1.73 -8.29 -7.30
N VAL A 144 -2.62 -7.35 -6.96
CA VAL A 144 -3.72 -7.59 -6.02
C VAL A 144 -4.68 -8.61 -6.61
N LEU A 145 -5.01 -8.42 -7.89
CA LEU A 145 -5.89 -9.34 -8.60
C LEU A 145 -5.27 -10.73 -8.78
N ALA A 146 -3.98 -10.82 -9.09
CA ALA A 146 -3.27 -12.10 -9.19
C ALA A 146 -3.34 -12.89 -7.88
N TRP A 147 -3.09 -12.22 -6.74
CA TRP A 147 -3.19 -12.82 -5.41
C TRP A 147 -4.60 -13.32 -5.08
N VAL A 148 -5.62 -12.48 -5.34
CA VAL A 148 -7.02 -12.81 -5.03
C VAL A 148 -7.54 -13.92 -5.94
N ARG A 149 -7.15 -13.94 -7.22
CA ARG A 149 -7.53 -15.02 -8.16
C ARG A 149 -6.88 -16.37 -7.81
N ALA A 150 -5.72 -16.36 -7.14
CA ALA A 150 -5.14 -17.56 -6.56
C ALA A 150 -5.87 -18.04 -5.28
N GLY A 151 -6.92 -17.33 -4.85
CA GLY A 151 -7.74 -17.69 -3.69
C GLY A 151 -7.34 -17.00 -2.38
N GLY A 152 -6.41 -16.05 -2.43
CA GLY A 152 -5.91 -15.31 -1.27
C GLY A 152 -6.76 -14.09 -0.91
N VAL A 153 -6.46 -13.51 0.25
CA VAL A 153 -6.99 -12.22 0.71
C VAL A 153 -5.89 -11.19 0.62
N PHE A 154 -6.19 -10.01 0.08
CA PHE A 154 -5.30 -8.87 0.11
C PHE A 154 -5.88 -7.79 1.00
N ALA A 155 -5.06 -7.18 1.85
CA ALA A 155 -5.47 -6.12 2.74
C ALA A 155 -4.51 -4.92 2.64
N TRP A 156 -5.04 -3.71 2.55
CA TRP A 156 -4.29 -2.47 2.64
C TRP A 156 -4.80 -1.65 3.81
N ALA A 157 -3.96 -1.42 4.81
CA ALA A 157 -4.32 -0.63 5.99
C ALA A 157 -3.97 0.87 5.79
N GLY A 158 -4.94 1.73 6.08
CA GLY A 158 -4.77 3.19 6.16
C GLY A 158 -4.27 3.58 7.55
N LEU A 159 -2.95 3.57 7.71
CA LEU A 159 -2.25 3.75 8.98
C LEU A 159 -2.02 5.23 9.30
N ARG A 160 -1.92 5.59 10.58
CA ARG A 160 -1.40 6.92 10.97
C ARG A 160 -0.02 7.17 10.35
N GLY A 161 0.29 8.43 10.08
CA GLY A 161 1.37 8.84 9.19
C GLY A 161 0.90 9.07 7.74
N GLY A 162 -0.18 8.39 7.32
CA GLY A 162 -0.84 8.66 6.04
C GLY A 162 -1.71 9.92 6.08
N GLY A 163 -2.40 10.21 4.97
CA GLY A 163 -3.25 11.38 4.81
C GLY A 163 -4.75 11.10 4.83
N GLU A 164 -5.18 9.89 5.16
CA GLU A 164 -6.57 9.43 5.02
C GLU A 164 -7.58 10.28 5.80
N GLU A 165 -7.17 10.80 6.95
CA GLU A 165 -7.97 11.68 7.84
C GLU A 165 -7.31 13.07 7.99
N GLY A 166 -6.54 13.49 6.98
CA GLY A 166 -5.87 14.80 6.92
C GLY A 166 -4.58 14.92 7.76
N GLU A 167 -4.13 16.16 7.95
CA GLU A 167 -2.82 16.47 8.55
C GLU A 167 -2.65 15.91 9.98
N ARG A 168 -3.71 15.93 10.80
CA ARG A 168 -3.65 15.36 12.16
C ARG A 168 -3.35 13.86 12.14
N TRP A 169 -3.84 13.15 11.12
CA TRP A 169 -3.57 11.73 10.94
C TRP A 169 -2.13 11.45 10.54
N HIS A 170 -1.57 12.33 9.70
CA HIS A 170 -0.17 12.31 9.30
C HIS A 170 0.75 12.55 10.51
N LEU A 171 0.54 13.65 11.23
CA LEU A 171 1.36 13.99 12.39
C LEU A 171 1.28 12.94 13.51
N ALA A 172 0.13 12.27 13.66
CA ALA A 172 -0.03 11.20 14.64
C ALA A 172 0.80 9.92 14.34
N GLY A 173 1.50 9.85 13.21
CA GLY A 173 2.41 8.76 12.85
C GLY A 173 3.73 9.24 12.25
N SER A 174 4.19 10.45 12.60
CA SER A 174 5.50 10.99 12.22
C SER A 174 6.34 11.32 13.46
N GLY A 175 7.65 11.53 13.26
CA GLY A 175 8.60 11.91 14.32
C GLY A 175 8.55 10.99 15.54
N GLU A 176 8.37 11.58 16.72
CA GLU A 176 8.24 10.84 17.99
C GLU A 176 7.01 9.92 18.08
N HIS A 177 6.00 10.15 17.23
CA HIS A 177 4.79 9.35 17.18
C HIS A 177 4.87 8.18 16.19
N LYS A 178 6.01 7.95 15.53
CA LYS A 178 6.13 6.93 14.47
C LYS A 178 5.75 5.51 14.92
N GLN A 179 5.88 5.18 16.20
CA GLN A 179 5.45 3.88 16.74
C GLN A 179 3.95 3.63 16.54
N ASN A 180 3.12 4.68 16.53
CA ASN A 180 1.68 4.56 16.26
C ASN A 180 1.38 3.90 14.90
N THR A 181 2.19 4.17 13.89
CA THR A 181 2.04 3.54 12.57
C THR A 181 2.26 2.03 12.64
N PHE A 182 3.27 1.59 13.40
CA PHE A 182 3.58 0.17 13.55
C PHE A 182 2.53 -0.54 14.42
N ASP A 183 2.04 0.13 15.46
CA ASP A 183 0.94 -0.36 16.30
C ASP A 183 -0.36 -0.51 15.50
N ASP A 184 -0.69 0.45 14.63
CA ASP A 184 -1.84 0.37 13.73
C ASP A 184 -1.71 -0.84 12.79
N PHE A 185 -0.51 -1.11 12.27
CA PHE A 185 -0.29 -2.22 11.35
C PHE A 185 -0.39 -3.58 12.03
N ALA A 186 0.15 -3.70 13.25
CA ALA A 186 0.00 -4.89 14.06
C ALA A 186 -1.47 -5.16 14.44
N ALA A 187 -2.22 -4.10 14.78
CA ALA A 187 -3.65 -4.18 15.07
C ALA A 187 -4.49 -4.53 13.84
N ALA A 188 -4.09 -4.09 12.64
CA ALA A 188 -4.73 -4.49 11.39
C ALA A 188 -4.61 -6.01 11.18
N ALA A 189 -3.42 -6.59 11.42
CA ALA A 189 -3.22 -8.03 11.35
C ALA A 189 -4.08 -8.78 12.38
N ASP A 190 -4.13 -8.30 13.62
CA ASP A 190 -4.95 -8.91 14.69
C ASP A 190 -6.45 -8.86 14.35
N HIS A 191 -6.91 -7.74 13.79
CA HIS A 191 -8.29 -7.61 13.33
C HIS A 191 -8.63 -8.59 12.20
N LEU A 192 -7.73 -8.78 11.24
CA LEU A 192 -7.94 -9.72 10.13
C LEU A 192 -8.04 -11.17 10.62
N LEU A 193 -7.21 -11.55 11.60
CA LEU A 193 -7.28 -12.86 12.25
C LEU A 193 -8.59 -13.01 13.03
N ALA A 194 -8.91 -12.05 13.90
CA ALA A 194 -10.11 -12.10 14.74
C ALA A 194 -11.42 -12.11 13.92
N ALA A 195 -11.43 -11.41 12.79
CA ALA A 195 -12.60 -11.37 11.91
C ALA A 195 -12.71 -12.60 10.98
N GLY A 196 -11.74 -13.52 10.98
CA GLY A 196 -11.78 -14.77 10.19
C GLY A 196 -11.33 -14.63 8.73
N TRP A 197 -10.62 -13.55 8.37
CA TRP A 197 -10.07 -13.40 7.02
C TRP A 197 -8.87 -14.31 6.75
N SER A 198 -8.12 -14.61 7.79
CA SER A 198 -6.93 -15.48 7.76
C SER A 198 -6.79 -16.20 9.10
N GLU A 199 -5.73 -17.00 9.21
CA GLU A 199 -5.39 -17.77 10.40
C GLU A 199 -3.89 -17.61 10.73
N PRO A 200 -3.49 -17.85 11.99
CA PRO A 200 -2.08 -17.79 12.37
C PRO A 200 -1.19 -18.63 11.46
N GLY A 201 -0.01 -18.10 11.09
CA GLY A 201 0.90 -18.78 10.16
C GLY A 201 0.56 -18.61 8.67
N ARG A 202 -0.51 -17.87 8.31
CA ARG A 202 -0.88 -17.61 6.91
C ARG A 202 -0.97 -16.14 6.54
N ILE A 203 -0.35 -15.27 7.34
CA ILE A 203 -0.22 -13.84 7.04
C ILE A 203 1.18 -13.54 6.53
N ALA A 204 1.24 -13.02 5.32
CA ALA A 204 2.39 -12.39 4.71
C ALA A 204 2.25 -10.86 4.76
N VAL A 205 3.37 -10.15 4.88
CA VAL A 205 3.40 -8.69 4.78
C VAL A 205 4.34 -8.22 3.68
N MET A 206 3.94 -7.15 2.98
CA MET A 206 4.77 -6.53 1.96
C MET A 206 4.77 -5.01 2.09
N GLY A 207 5.93 -4.39 1.92
CA GLY A 207 6.05 -2.93 1.88
C GLY A 207 7.22 -2.44 1.03
N THR A 208 7.11 -1.18 0.58
CA THR A 208 8.13 -0.51 -0.25
C THR A 208 8.51 0.84 0.34
N SER A 209 9.78 1.24 0.32
CA SER A 209 10.25 2.55 0.83
C SER A 209 9.92 2.71 2.33
N ASN A 210 9.15 3.72 2.75
CA ASN A 210 8.61 3.80 4.11
C ASN A 210 7.71 2.60 4.47
N GLY A 211 7.02 2.00 3.49
CA GLY A 211 6.38 0.69 3.70
C GLY A 211 7.39 -0.43 3.96
N GLY A 212 8.62 -0.32 3.43
CA GLY A 212 9.73 -1.21 3.76
C GLY A 212 10.18 -1.06 5.22
N LEU A 213 10.28 0.19 5.70
CA LEU A 213 10.48 0.48 7.13
C LEU A 213 9.35 -0.14 7.98
N LEU A 214 8.10 0.06 7.57
CA LEU A 214 6.92 -0.49 8.24
C LEU A 214 7.01 -2.01 8.43
N VAL A 215 7.26 -2.77 7.37
CA VAL A 215 7.36 -4.23 7.49
C VAL A 215 8.66 -4.69 8.17
N GLY A 216 9.73 -3.88 8.09
CA GLY A 216 10.95 -4.06 8.88
C GLY A 216 10.74 -3.89 10.38
N ALA A 217 9.95 -2.90 10.78
CA ALA A 217 9.56 -2.73 12.18
C ALA A 217 8.64 -3.86 12.63
N ALA A 218 7.65 -4.24 11.79
CA ALA A 218 6.75 -5.35 12.07
C ALA A 218 7.50 -6.67 12.32
N LEU A 219 8.47 -7.01 11.46
CA LEU A 219 9.23 -8.27 11.59
C LEU A 219 10.14 -8.31 12.82
N THR A 220 10.69 -7.15 13.23
CA THR A 220 11.61 -7.09 14.39
C THR A 220 10.88 -6.93 15.71
N GLN A 221 9.69 -6.33 15.71
CA GLN A 221 8.87 -6.19 16.91
C GLN A 221 8.03 -7.45 17.19
N GLN A 222 7.54 -8.12 16.14
CA GLN A 222 6.62 -9.27 16.27
C GLN A 222 6.97 -10.39 15.28
N PRO A 223 8.17 -11.00 15.39
CA PRO A 223 8.67 -11.99 14.43
C PRO A 223 7.77 -13.21 14.26
N GLY A 224 7.07 -13.64 15.33
CA GLY A 224 6.15 -14.79 15.28
C GLY A 224 4.76 -14.51 14.71
N LYS A 225 4.41 -13.25 14.40
CA LYS A 225 3.07 -12.88 13.90
C LYS A 225 2.90 -13.13 12.41
N TYR A 226 3.98 -13.04 11.64
CA TYR A 226 3.95 -13.11 10.18
C TYR A 226 4.68 -14.36 9.71
N ALA A 227 4.19 -15.04 8.67
CA ALA A 227 4.88 -16.18 8.08
C ALA A 227 5.99 -15.72 7.12
N ALA A 228 5.78 -14.61 6.43
CA ALA A 228 6.74 -14.06 5.48
C ALA A 228 6.65 -12.54 5.32
N VAL A 229 7.79 -11.96 4.94
CA VAL A 229 7.98 -10.51 4.78
C VAL A 229 8.70 -10.23 3.46
N VAL A 230 8.10 -9.40 2.61
CA VAL A 230 8.79 -8.80 1.46
C VAL A 230 9.02 -7.32 1.74
N CYS A 231 10.29 -6.92 1.73
CA CYS A 231 10.72 -5.57 2.08
C CYS A 231 11.50 -4.95 0.91
N ARG A 232 10.88 -3.99 0.20
CA ARG A 232 11.40 -3.44 -1.06
C ARG A 232 11.93 -2.01 -0.92
N ALA A 233 13.06 -1.71 -1.56
CA ALA A 233 13.73 -0.41 -1.54
C ALA A 233 13.65 0.29 -0.16
N PRO A 234 14.10 -0.37 0.93
CA PRO A 234 13.63 -0.03 2.26
C PRO A 234 14.54 0.96 3.00
N LEU A 235 14.01 1.56 4.07
CA LEU A 235 14.76 2.32 5.07
C LEU A 235 14.79 1.51 6.37
N LEU A 236 15.95 0.97 6.74
CA LEU A 236 16.05 0.00 7.85
C LEU A 236 17.09 0.37 8.90
N ASP A 237 18.02 1.26 8.57
CA ASP A 237 18.99 1.84 9.50
C ASP A 237 18.58 3.29 9.74
N MET A 238 17.66 3.47 10.68
CA MET A 238 17.08 4.78 10.99
C MET A 238 18.03 5.69 11.78
N VAL A 239 19.22 5.22 12.17
CA VAL A 239 20.23 6.07 12.82
C VAL A 239 21.15 6.72 11.79
N ARG A 240 21.24 6.13 10.59
CA ARG A 240 22.14 6.60 9.54
C ARG A 240 21.43 6.96 8.24
N TYR A 241 20.11 6.84 8.16
CA TYR A 241 19.36 7.08 6.93
C TYR A 241 19.63 8.47 6.33
N GLU A 242 19.84 9.49 7.18
CA GLU A 242 20.18 10.87 6.79
C GLU A 242 21.50 10.99 6.03
N ARG A 243 22.37 9.97 6.06
CA ARG A 243 23.72 10.06 5.48
C ARG A 243 23.78 9.62 4.01
N SER A 244 22.66 9.24 3.41
CA SER A 244 22.65 8.64 2.07
C SER A 244 21.38 8.98 1.28
N GLY A 245 21.52 9.06 -0.04
CA GLY A 245 20.40 9.30 -0.96
C GLY A 245 19.62 10.57 -0.62
N LEU A 246 18.29 10.46 -0.57
CA LEU A 246 17.41 11.55 -0.17
C LEU A 246 17.15 11.60 1.35
N GLY A 247 17.88 10.84 2.15
CA GLY A 247 17.77 10.76 3.61
C GLY A 247 17.57 12.10 4.31
N PRO A 248 18.44 13.11 4.10
CA PRO A 248 18.31 14.41 4.76
C PRO A 248 16.94 15.08 4.57
N SER A 249 16.31 14.89 3.40
CA SER A 249 15.00 15.48 3.09
C SER A 249 13.85 14.91 3.92
N TRP A 250 14.05 13.76 4.58
CA TRP A 250 13.02 13.09 5.38
C TRP A 250 13.19 13.32 6.89
N VAL A 251 14.13 14.18 7.30
CA VAL A 251 14.24 14.63 8.71
C VAL A 251 12.92 15.17 9.27
N PRO A 252 12.13 15.98 8.53
CA PRO A 252 10.83 16.42 9.03
C PRO A 252 9.83 15.29 9.30
N GLU A 253 9.99 14.13 8.64
CA GLU A 253 9.10 12.98 8.80
C GLU A 253 9.54 12.05 9.95
N TYR A 254 10.85 11.81 10.10
CA TYR A 254 11.37 10.79 11.03
C TYR A 254 12.08 11.36 12.26
N GLY A 255 12.59 12.58 12.17
CA GLY A 255 13.56 13.14 13.11
C GLY A 255 15.02 12.82 12.75
N SER A 256 15.95 13.42 13.47
CA SER A 256 17.39 13.34 13.21
C SER A 256 18.14 12.60 14.32
N ALA A 257 19.10 11.77 13.92
CA ALA A 257 20.04 11.14 14.85
C ALA A 257 21.04 12.14 15.48
N HIS A 258 21.06 13.39 15.03
CA HIS A 258 21.86 14.46 15.63
C HIS A 258 21.23 15.04 16.91
N ASP A 259 19.92 14.90 17.08
CA ASP A 259 19.23 15.24 18.31
C ASP A 259 19.17 14.02 19.26
N PRO A 260 19.66 14.09 20.51
CA PRO A 260 19.65 12.95 21.42
C PRO A 260 18.25 12.41 21.76
N GLY A 261 17.22 13.27 21.75
CA GLY A 261 15.84 12.86 21.99
C GLY A 261 15.29 12.06 20.82
N GLN A 262 15.43 12.59 19.61
CA GLN A 262 14.99 11.94 18.38
C GLN A 262 15.82 10.69 18.08
N LEU A 263 17.11 10.67 18.40
CA LEU A 263 17.94 9.47 18.32
C LEU A 263 17.39 8.32 19.18
N ARG A 264 16.91 8.61 20.41
CA ARG A 264 16.25 7.58 21.25
C ARG A 264 14.99 7.04 20.57
N THR A 265 14.17 7.90 19.99
CA THR A 265 13.00 7.49 19.21
C THR A 265 13.39 6.61 18.03
N LEU A 266 14.37 7.04 17.22
CA LEU A 266 14.85 6.30 16.05
C LEU A 266 15.38 4.92 16.44
N LEU A 267 16.23 4.83 17.46
CA LEU A 267 16.72 3.55 18.00
C LEU A 267 15.57 2.68 18.55
N GLY A 268 14.52 3.30 19.10
CA GLY A 268 13.34 2.63 19.60
C GLY A 268 12.65 1.74 18.56
N TYR A 269 12.71 2.08 17.27
CA TYR A 269 12.06 1.31 16.20
C TYR A 269 12.97 0.87 15.04
N SER A 270 14.21 1.37 14.94
CA SER A 270 15.13 1.10 13.83
C SER A 270 15.32 -0.40 13.57
N PRO A 271 14.80 -0.97 12.46
CA PRO A 271 14.79 -2.42 12.27
C PRO A 271 16.17 -3.06 12.36
N TYR A 272 17.18 -2.44 11.74
CA TYR A 272 18.55 -2.94 11.76
C TYR A 272 19.12 -3.08 13.18
N HIS A 273 18.82 -2.14 14.07
CA HIS A 273 19.31 -2.14 15.46
C HIS A 273 18.46 -3.02 16.39
N ARG A 274 17.30 -3.48 15.92
CA ARG A 274 16.37 -4.31 16.70
C ARG A 274 16.42 -5.79 16.33
N VAL A 275 17.33 -6.18 15.44
CA VAL A 275 17.61 -7.60 15.19
C VAL A 275 18.22 -8.22 16.46
N THR A 276 17.60 -9.29 16.95
CA THR A 276 17.98 -9.97 18.20
C THR A 276 18.52 -11.37 17.87
N PRO A 277 19.79 -11.69 18.20
CA PRO A 277 20.36 -13.02 18.01
C PRO A 277 19.56 -14.12 18.71
N GLY A 278 19.46 -15.28 18.08
CA GLY A 278 18.73 -16.43 18.64
C GLY A 278 17.23 -16.44 18.33
N THR A 279 16.72 -15.43 17.62
CA THR A 279 15.28 -15.29 17.31
C THR A 279 14.88 -16.14 16.10
N VAL A 280 13.71 -16.76 16.16
CA VAL A 280 13.10 -17.42 14.98
C VAL A 280 12.40 -16.35 14.14
N TYR A 281 13.10 -15.80 13.14
CA TYR A 281 12.52 -14.82 12.21
C TYR A 281 11.69 -15.50 11.11
N PRO A 282 10.70 -14.80 10.52
CA PRO A 282 9.92 -15.32 9.40
C PRO A 282 10.76 -15.41 8.12
N ALA A 283 10.20 -15.97 7.05
CA ALA A 283 10.84 -15.91 5.75
C ALA A 283 10.93 -14.45 5.27
N VAL A 284 12.11 -13.98 4.87
CA VAL A 284 12.34 -12.58 4.47
C VAL A 284 12.92 -12.50 3.07
N LEU A 285 12.31 -11.70 2.21
CA LEU A 285 12.88 -11.27 0.93
C LEU A 285 13.10 -9.76 0.94
N LEU A 286 14.36 -9.35 0.97
CA LEU A 286 14.79 -7.96 0.82
C LEU A 286 15.07 -7.70 -0.65
N ALA A 287 14.29 -6.81 -1.28
CA ALA A 287 14.51 -6.42 -2.67
C ALA A 287 15.06 -5.00 -2.74
N ALA A 288 16.21 -4.80 -3.37
CA ALA A 288 16.84 -3.50 -3.55
C ALA A 288 17.41 -3.36 -4.96
N SER A 289 17.69 -2.13 -5.37
CA SER A 289 18.36 -1.85 -6.64
C SER A 289 19.66 -1.10 -6.38
N ASP A 290 20.72 -1.44 -7.12
CA ASP A 290 22.03 -0.80 -6.95
C ASP A 290 22.08 0.66 -7.43
N GLY A 291 21.23 1.01 -8.39
CA GLY A 291 21.06 2.38 -8.92
C GLY A 291 20.02 3.21 -8.17
N ASP A 292 19.53 2.75 -7.02
CA ASP A 292 18.55 3.50 -6.22
C ASP A 292 19.22 4.70 -5.53
N THR A 293 19.01 5.88 -6.09
CA THR A 293 19.53 7.15 -5.55
C THR A 293 18.64 7.77 -4.47
N ARG A 294 17.45 7.19 -4.20
CA ARG A 294 16.54 7.68 -3.17
C ARG A 294 16.81 6.97 -1.85
N THR A 295 16.63 5.66 -1.82
CA THR A 295 16.85 4.81 -0.64
C THR A 295 18.06 3.95 -0.87
N ASP A 296 19.13 4.19 -0.11
CA ASP A 296 20.40 3.52 -0.33
C ASP A 296 20.26 1.99 -0.14
N PRO A 297 20.70 1.17 -1.11
CA PRO A 297 20.62 -0.29 -1.02
C PRO A 297 21.39 -0.88 0.17
N LEU A 298 22.28 -0.11 0.83
CA LEU A 298 22.93 -0.50 2.08
C LEU A 298 21.93 -0.92 3.16
N HIS A 299 20.74 -0.31 3.20
CA HIS A 299 19.72 -0.65 4.19
C HIS A 299 19.29 -2.12 4.07
N ALA A 300 19.03 -2.57 2.84
CA ALA A 300 18.67 -3.95 2.57
C ALA A 300 19.85 -4.90 2.81
N ARG A 301 21.07 -4.53 2.37
CA ARG A 301 22.27 -5.37 2.54
C ARG A 301 22.59 -5.61 4.02
N LYS A 302 22.63 -4.55 4.82
CA LYS A 302 22.91 -4.62 6.26
C LYS A 302 21.85 -5.43 7.00
N MET A 303 20.57 -5.19 6.70
CA MET A 303 19.48 -5.96 7.32
C MET A 303 19.55 -7.44 6.97
N CYS A 304 19.81 -7.79 5.70
CA CYS A 304 19.94 -9.17 5.27
C CYS A 304 21.03 -9.90 6.05
N ALA A 305 22.22 -9.28 6.15
CA ALA A 305 23.34 -9.85 6.91
C ALA A 305 23.00 -10.02 8.40
N ALA A 306 22.38 -9.01 9.02
CA ALA A 306 21.99 -9.08 10.43
C ALA A 306 20.97 -10.20 10.69
N LEU A 307 19.94 -10.32 9.84
CA LEU A 307 18.91 -11.35 9.97
C LEU A 307 19.46 -12.77 9.71
N GLN A 308 20.28 -12.95 8.68
CA GLN A 308 20.93 -14.24 8.39
C GLN A 308 21.81 -14.71 9.56
N HIS A 309 22.50 -13.78 10.21
CA HIS A 309 23.33 -14.10 11.38
C HIS A 309 22.49 -14.40 12.63
N ALA A 310 21.40 -13.66 12.85
CA ALA A 310 20.63 -13.72 14.07
C ALA A 310 19.56 -14.82 14.09
N THR A 311 19.05 -15.22 12.92
CA THR A 311 17.93 -16.16 12.83
C THR A 311 18.36 -17.60 13.17
N THR A 312 17.56 -18.28 13.98
CA THR A 312 17.74 -19.71 14.30
C THR A 312 16.71 -20.61 13.62
N GLY A 313 15.72 -20.01 12.95
CA GLY A 313 14.67 -20.71 12.22
C GLY A 313 15.11 -21.21 10.85
N PRO A 314 14.40 -22.19 10.26
CA PRO A 314 14.70 -22.72 8.93
C PRO A 314 14.25 -21.78 7.78
N ALA A 315 13.51 -20.71 8.10
CA ALA A 315 12.94 -19.81 7.10
C ALA A 315 14.05 -19.00 6.39
N PRO A 316 13.99 -18.84 5.06
CA PRO A 316 15.05 -18.20 4.30
C PRO A 316 15.07 -16.69 4.50
N VAL A 317 16.27 -16.10 4.53
CA VAL A 317 16.49 -14.66 4.46
C VAL A 317 17.30 -14.36 3.20
N LEU A 318 16.67 -13.71 2.22
CA LEU A 318 17.19 -13.52 0.88
C LEU A 318 17.35 -12.03 0.54
N LEU A 319 18.39 -11.72 -0.23
CA LEU A 319 18.59 -10.41 -0.87
C LEU A 319 18.45 -10.56 -2.38
N ARG A 320 17.43 -9.94 -2.96
CA ARG A 320 17.26 -9.78 -4.41
C ARG A 320 17.76 -8.40 -4.81
N LEU A 321 19.00 -8.33 -5.27
CA LEU A 321 19.62 -7.08 -5.74
C LEU A 321 19.45 -6.94 -7.26
N GLU A 322 18.89 -5.83 -7.70
CA GLU A 322 18.69 -5.52 -9.11
C GLU A 322 19.69 -4.51 -9.64
N HIS A 323 20.31 -4.83 -10.77
CA HIS A 323 21.31 -3.99 -11.40
C HIS A 323 20.73 -3.03 -12.44
N GLY A 324 21.19 -1.78 -12.44
CA GLY A 324 20.86 -0.79 -13.47
C GLY A 324 19.41 -0.28 -13.41
N VAL A 325 18.81 -0.25 -12.21
CA VAL A 325 17.45 0.25 -11.96
C VAL A 325 17.48 1.19 -10.76
N GLY A 326 16.67 2.25 -10.81
CA GLY A 326 16.50 3.17 -9.70
C GLY A 326 15.37 2.79 -8.73
N HIS A 327 14.93 3.77 -7.94
CA HIS A 327 13.89 3.59 -6.92
C HIS A 327 12.50 3.23 -7.48
N GLY A 328 12.14 3.83 -8.61
CA GLY A 328 10.77 3.86 -9.12
C GLY A 328 10.61 3.11 -10.43
N ALA A 329 10.63 3.87 -11.53
CA ALA A 329 10.35 3.37 -12.85
C ALA A 329 11.41 2.35 -13.31
N ARG A 330 10.92 1.28 -13.93
CA ARG A 330 11.69 0.23 -14.59
C ARG A 330 10.91 -0.25 -15.80
N SER A 331 11.53 -1.00 -16.71
CA SER A 331 10.80 -1.58 -17.85
C SER A 331 9.66 -2.47 -17.36
N VAL A 332 8.59 -2.57 -18.15
CA VAL A 332 7.40 -3.36 -17.79
C VAL A 332 7.77 -4.82 -17.49
N SER A 333 8.65 -5.43 -18.29
CA SER A 333 9.12 -6.80 -18.08
C SER A 333 9.81 -6.99 -16.73
N ARG A 334 10.68 -6.05 -16.33
CA ARG A 334 11.38 -6.10 -15.04
C ARG A 334 10.44 -5.82 -13.86
N ALA A 335 9.44 -4.96 -14.05
CA ALA A 335 8.39 -4.75 -13.04
C ALA A 335 7.56 -6.01 -12.82
N ILE A 336 7.17 -6.70 -13.89
CA ILE A 336 6.44 -7.96 -13.82
C ILE A 336 7.28 -9.03 -13.13
N ALA A 337 8.56 -9.18 -13.50
CA ALA A 337 9.47 -10.15 -12.88
C ALA A 337 9.58 -9.94 -11.37
N LEU A 338 9.85 -8.71 -10.92
CA LEU A 338 9.97 -8.41 -9.48
C LEU A 338 8.65 -8.69 -8.73
N GLU A 339 7.51 -8.29 -9.27
CA GLU A 339 6.22 -8.56 -8.63
C GLU A 339 5.92 -10.07 -8.59
N ALA A 340 6.22 -10.81 -9.65
CA ALA A 340 6.05 -12.26 -9.70
C ALA A 340 6.95 -12.97 -8.67
N GLU A 341 8.23 -12.61 -8.58
CA GLU A 341 9.18 -13.11 -7.57
C GLU A 341 8.66 -12.84 -6.15
N CYS A 342 8.23 -11.61 -5.87
CA CYS A 342 7.72 -11.21 -4.56
C CYS A 342 6.44 -11.98 -4.18
N LEU A 343 5.47 -12.06 -5.09
CA LEU A 343 4.22 -12.77 -4.85
C LEU A 343 4.43 -14.27 -4.72
N ALA A 344 5.27 -14.88 -5.56
CA ALA A 344 5.57 -16.31 -5.50
C ALA A 344 6.27 -16.67 -4.18
N PHE A 345 7.24 -15.85 -3.76
CA PHE A 345 7.92 -16.01 -2.47
C PHE A 345 6.91 -16.00 -1.33
N LEU A 346 6.04 -14.99 -1.26
CA LEU A 346 5.03 -14.90 -0.18
C LEU A 346 4.03 -16.05 -0.27
N ALA A 347 3.47 -16.32 -1.45
CA ALA A 347 2.47 -17.35 -1.69
C ALA A 347 2.96 -18.72 -1.21
N HIS A 348 4.22 -19.06 -1.49
CA HIS A 348 4.82 -20.30 -1.03
C HIS A 348 4.83 -20.41 0.50
N GLN A 349 5.19 -19.33 1.21
CA GLN A 349 5.30 -19.33 2.67
C GLN A 349 3.97 -19.34 3.40
N VAL A 350 2.89 -18.85 2.78
CA VAL A 350 1.53 -18.85 3.37
C VAL A 350 0.62 -19.97 2.83
N GLY A 351 1.17 -20.86 2.00
CA GLY A 351 0.42 -21.97 1.40
C GLY A 351 -0.71 -21.50 0.47
N LEU A 352 -0.45 -20.46 -0.33
CA LEU A 352 -1.34 -20.05 -1.42
C LEU A 352 -0.97 -20.85 -2.67
N PRO A 353 -1.93 -21.60 -3.28
CA PRO A 353 -1.64 -22.41 -4.45
C PRO A 353 -1.26 -21.53 -5.65
N ALA A 354 -0.45 -22.09 -6.54
CA ALA A 354 -0.19 -21.45 -7.83
C ALA A 354 -1.53 -21.28 -8.59
N PRO A 355 -1.72 -20.17 -9.33
CA PRO A 355 -2.89 -20.01 -10.17
C PRO A 355 -2.96 -21.17 -11.16
N GLN A 356 -4.11 -21.85 -11.23
CA GLN A 356 -4.35 -22.82 -12.29
C GLN A 356 -4.43 -22.05 -13.62
N PRO A 357 -3.67 -22.46 -14.65
CA PRO A 357 -3.81 -21.86 -15.97
C PRO A 357 -5.25 -22.06 -16.45
N PRO A 358 -5.82 -21.08 -17.18
CA PRO A 358 -7.23 -21.07 -17.54
C PRO A 358 -7.70 -22.32 -18.31
N ASP A 359 -6.78 -23.08 -18.91
CA ASP A 359 -7.06 -24.26 -19.72
C ASP A 359 -6.45 -25.57 -19.18
N GLY A 360 -6.00 -25.63 -17.92
CA GLY A 360 -5.43 -26.85 -17.34
C GLY A 360 -4.11 -27.32 -18.00
N THR A 361 -3.52 -26.50 -18.86
CA THR A 361 -2.18 -26.72 -19.41
C THR A 361 -1.14 -26.45 -18.34
N THR A 362 -0.64 -27.52 -17.71
CA THR A 362 0.60 -27.45 -16.92
C THR A 362 1.73 -26.82 -17.76
N PRO A 363 2.58 -25.98 -17.15
CA PRO A 363 3.67 -25.28 -17.84
C PRO A 363 4.67 -26.24 -18.50
#